data_AF-A0A368B272-F1
#
_entry.id   AF-A0A368B272-F1
#
_cell.length_a   1.000
_cell.length_b   1.000
_cell.length_c   1.000
_cell.angle_alpha   90.00
_cell.angle_beta   90.00
_cell.angle_gamma   90.00
#
_symmetry.space_group_name_H-M   'P 1'
#
loop_
_entity.id
_entity.type
_entity.pdbx_description
1 polymer ?
#
loop_
_entity_poly.entity_id
_entity_poly.type
_entity_poly.pdbx_seq_one_letter_code
_entity_poly.pdbx_strand_id
1 'polypeptide(L)'
;MSGSKPDPQGCFVNAGLGILALPFYAIATVASTLVGPILMFLAFKNSSLSSFIWGIITFLIAGTLLRIAQAISSGQYKKIGDPKFWMGKDKTFKI
;
A
#
# COMPACT_ATOMS: atom_id res chain seq x y z
N MET A 1 -27.80 26.67 -9.76
CA MET A 1 -26.56 26.46 -8.97
C MET A 1 -26.90 25.51 -7.84
N SER A 2 -26.61 24.21 -8.01
CA SER A 2 -26.95 23.20 -7.01
C SER A 2 -25.95 23.26 -5.87
N GLY A 3 -26.42 23.67 -4.69
CA GLY A 3 -25.62 23.70 -3.47
C GLY A 3 -25.36 22.29 -2.96
N SER A 4 -24.13 21.81 -3.15
CA SER A 4 -23.62 20.66 -2.41
C SER A 4 -23.45 21.07 -0.94
N LYS A 5 -24.37 20.62 -0.08
CA LYS A 5 -24.14 20.66 1.37
C LYS A 5 -22.81 19.95 1.67
N PRO A 6 -21.93 20.50 2.51
CA PRO A 6 -20.77 19.75 2.98
C PRO A 6 -21.31 18.49 3.66
N ASP A 7 -20.79 17.33 3.28
CA ASP A 7 -21.23 16.02 3.76
C ASP A 7 -20.26 15.60 4.89
N PRO A 8 -20.48 16.03 6.15
CA PRO A 8 -19.53 15.84 7.24
C PRO A 8 -19.25 14.36 7.49
N GLN A 9 -20.24 13.47 7.29
CA GLN A 9 -20.05 12.03 7.39
C GLN A 9 -19.03 11.50 6.37
N GLY A 10 -19.04 11.99 5.13
CA GLY A 10 -18.02 11.65 4.14
C GLY A 10 -16.62 12.10 4.54
N CYS A 11 -16.51 13.27 5.20
CA CYS A 11 -15.25 13.79 5.72
C CYS A 11 -14.71 12.92 6.88
N PHE A 12 -15.56 12.53 7.84
CA PHE A 12 -15.17 11.66 8.96
C PHE A 12 -14.79 10.25 8.51
N VAL A 13 -15.52 9.68 7.54
CA VAL A 13 -15.19 8.38 6.95
C VAL A 13 -13.85 8.44 6.22
N ASN A 14 -13.59 9.50 5.45
CA ASN A 14 -12.31 9.69 4.78
C ASN A 14 -11.15 9.94 5.76
N ALA A 15 -11.37 10.68 6.85
CA ALA A 15 -10.37 10.88 7.90
C ALA A 15 -10.05 9.58 8.65
N GLY A 16 -11.08 8.79 8.99
CA GLY A 16 -10.91 7.47 9.61
C GLY A 16 -10.19 6.48 8.71
N LEU A 17 -10.49 6.49 7.40
CA LEU A 17 -9.75 5.71 6.41
C LEU A 17 -8.31 6.22 6.23
N GLY A 18 -8.07 7.54 6.26
CA GLY A 18 -6.72 8.12 6.23
C GLY A 18 -5.85 7.65 7.41
N ILE A 19 -6.43 7.60 8.61
CA ILE A 19 -5.77 7.03 9.80
C ILE A 19 -5.51 5.53 9.61
N LEU A 20 -6.44 4.80 8.99
CA LEU A 20 -6.25 3.38 8.67
C LEU A 20 -5.14 3.16 7.62
N ALA A 21 -4.86 4.12 6.74
CA ALA A 21 -3.79 4.05 5.75
C ALA A 21 -2.38 4.18 6.38
N LEU A 22 -2.25 4.93 7.48
CA LEU A 22 -0.98 5.18 8.16
C LEU A 22 -0.23 3.90 8.59
N PRO A 23 -0.85 2.91 9.27
CA PRO A 23 -0.16 1.67 9.62
C PRO A 23 0.29 0.91 8.37
N PHE A 24 -0.48 0.93 7.28
CA PHE A 24 -0.07 0.29 6.02
C PHE A 24 1.15 0.99 5.39
N TYR A 25 1.18 2.32 5.37
CA TYR A 25 2.36 3.08 4.92
C TYR A 25 3.58 2.82 5.80
N ALA A 26 3.42 2.81 7.13
CA ALA A 26 4.51 2.57 8.07
C ALA A 26 5.10 1.16 7.88
N ILE A 27 4.25 0.13 7.80
CA ILE A 27 4.67 -1.26 7.60
C ILE A 27 5.32 -1.43 6.22
N ALA A 28 4.73 -0.86 5.16
CA ALA A 28 5.30 -0.93 3.82
C ALA A 28 6.67 -0.25 3.74
N THR A 29 6.83 0.89 4.40
CA THR A 29 8.11 1.63 4.43
C THR A 29 9.15 0.80 5.17
N VAL A 30 8.87 0.34 6.40
CA VAL A 30 9.81 -0.49 7.18
C VAL A 30 10.16 -1.78 6.44
N ALA A 31 9.18 -2.44 5.82
CA ALA A 31 9.40 -3.65 5.07
C ALA A 31 10.30 -3.43 3.84
N SER A 32 10.12 -2.32 3.12
CA SER A 32 10.88 -2.01 1.90
C SER A 32 12.26 -1.39 2.16
N THR A 33 12.42 -0.59 3.21
CA THR A 33 13.67 0.14 3.49
C THR A 33 14.59 -0.60 4.45
N LEU A 34 14.06 -1.46 5.32
CA LEU A 34 14.84 -2.18 6.34
C LEU A 34 14.79 -3.68 6.09
N VAL A 35 13.60 -4.30 6.17
CA VAL A 35 13.48 -5.76 6.23
C VAL A 35 13.93 -6.42 4.91
N GLY A 36 13.43 -5.95 3.77
CA GLY A 36 13.79 -6.46 2.44
C GLY A 36 15.29 -6.37 2.15
N PRO A 37 15.93 -5.19 2.31
CA PRO A 37 17.36 -5.03 2.14
C PRO A 37 18.21 -5.88 3.09
N ILE A 38 17.82 -5.99 4.37
CA ILE A 38 18.52 -6.84 5.35
C ILE A 38 18.44 -8.31 4.95
N LEU A 39 17.26 -8.79 4.52
CA LEU A 39 17.09 -10.17 4.05
C LEU A 39 17.90 -10.46 2.79
N MET A 40 17.93 -9.53 1.83
CA MET A 40 18.76 -9.66 0.63
C MET A 40 20.25 -9.67 0.99
N PHE A 41 20.71 -8.77 1.88
CA PHE A 41 22.09 -8.76 2.32
C PHE A 41 22.48 -10.07 3.04
N LEU A 42 21.62 -10.58 3.92
CA LEU A 42 21.82 -11.87 4.58
C LEU A 42 21.81 -13.04 3.58
N ALA A 43 20.99 -12.95 2.54
CA ALA A 43 20.97 -13.95 1.47
C ALA A 43 22.29 -14.00 0.70
N PHE A 44 22.87 -12.84 0.38
CA PHE A 44 24.18 -12.75 -0.25
C PHE A 44 25.31 -13.23 0.67
N LYS A 45 25.27 -12.85 1.96
CA LYS A 45 26.31 -13.21 2.92
C LYS A 45 26.34 -14.71 3.24
N ASN A 46 25.17 -15.36 3.25
CA ASN A 46 25.02 -16.77 3.62
C ASN A 46 24.72 -17.70 2.43
N SER A 47 24.80 -17.21 1.18
CA SER A 47 24.37 -17.92 -0.05
C SER A 47 23.02 -18.66 0.12
N SER A 48 22.06 -17.99 0.76
CA SER A 48 20.80 -18.62 1.16
C SER A 48 19.68 -18.23 0.18
N LEU A 49 19.30 -19.18 -0.68
CA LEU A 49 18.17 -19.03 -1.60
C LEU A 49 16.86 -18.73 -0.85
N SER A 50 16.66 -19.36 0.31
CA SER A 50 15.47 -19.13 1.15
C SER A 50 15.38 -17.66 1.60
N SER A 51 16.48 -17.09 2.09
CA SER A 51 16.53 -15.69 2.53
C SER A 51 16.29 -14.71 1.37
N PHE A 52 16.77 -15.05 0.18
CA PHE A 52 16.54 -14.24 -1.02
C PHE A 52 15.07 -14.24 -1.43
N ILE A 53 14.43 -15.41 -1.46
CA ILE A 53 12.99 -15.55 -1.76
C ILE A 53 12.16 -14.79 -0.72
N TRP A 54 12.48 -14.91 0.57
CA TRP A 54 11.81 -14.15 1.62
C TRP A 54 11.96 -12.64 1.43
N GLY A 55 13.14 -12.16 1.05
CA GLY A 55 13.34 -10.75 0.71
C GLY A 55 12.43 -10.27 -0.42
N ILE A 56 12.32 -11.05 -1.50
CA ILE A 56 11.40 -10.74 -2.63
C ILE A 56 9.94 -10.72 -2.16
N ILE A 57 9.52 -11.71 -1.37
CA ILE A 57 8.16 -11.78 -0.82
C ILE A 57 7.87 -10.54 0.03
N THR A 58 8.81 -10.12 0.88
CA THR A 58 8.68 -8.90 1.70
C THR A 58 8.48 -7.66 0.83
N PHE A 59 9.22 -7.52 -0.27
CA PHE A 59 9.02 -6.40 -1.22
C PHE A 59 7.65 -6.43 -1.90
N LEU A 60 7.16 -7.60 -2.30
CA LEU A 60 5.84 -7.75 -2.92
C LEU A 60 4.71 -7.39 -1.94
N ILE A 61 4.82 -7.82 -0.68
CA ILE A 61 3.87 -7.46 0.38
C ILE A 61 3.92 -5.95 0.63
N ALA A 62 5.11 -5.36 0.76
CA ALA A 62 5.27 -3.93 0.95
C ALA A 62 4.61 -3.11 -0.18
N GLY A 63 4.85 -3.49 -1.44
CA GLY A 63 4.22 -2.82 -2.59
C GLY A 63 2.70 -2.96 -2.61
N THR A 64 2.18 -4.12 -2.20
CA THR A 64 0.74 -4.38 -2.06
C THR A 64 0.11 -3.49 -1.00
N LEU A 65 0.73 -3.41 0.18
CA LEU A 65 0.30 -2.55 1.29
C LEU A 65 0.34 -1.07 0.89
N LEU A 66 1.35 -0.65 0.14
CA LEU A 66 1.46 0.72 -0.37
C LEU A 66 0.32 1.06 -1.35
N ARG A 67 0.01 0.15 -2.28
CA ARG A 67 -1.13 0.31 -3.21
C ARG A 67 -2.47 0.40 -2.48
N ILE A 68 -2.67 -0.41 -1.45
CA ILE A 68 -3.87 -0.36 -0.59
C ILE A 68 -3.93 0.99 0.13
N ALA A 69 -2.82 1.43 0.72
CA ALA A 69 -2.75 2.70 1.43
C ALA A 69 -3.02 3.90 0.51
N GLN A 70 -2.52 3.86 -0.73
CA GLN A 70 -2.80 4.86 -1.78
C GLN A 70 -4.26 4.85 -2.23
N ALA A 71 -4.89 3.68 -2.37
CA ALA A 71 -6.31 3.57 -2.72
C ALA A 71 -7.21 4.09 -1.60
N ILE A 72 -6.81 3.84 -0.34
CA ILE A 72 -7.48 4.38 0.84
C ILE A 72 -7.33 5.91 0.89
N SER A 73 -6.12 6.44 0.75
CA SER A 73 -5.86 7.89 0.84
C SER A 73 -6.50 8.70 -0.29
N SER A 74 -6.73 8.09 -1.45
CA SER A 74 -7.42 8.70 -2.60
C SER A 74 -8.95 8.55 -2.56
N GLY A 75 -9.51 7.95 -1.50
CA GLY A 75 -10.94 7.71 -1.38
C GLY A 75 -11.49 6.65 -2.35
N GLN A 76 -10.62 5.93 -3.06
CA GLN A 76 -10.99 4.89 -4.03
C GLN A 76 -10.87 3.47 -3.46
N TYR A 77 -10.94 3.32 -2.14
CA TYR A 77 -10.83 2.03 -1.42
C TYR A 77 -11.81 0.96 -1.92
N LYS A 78 -12.98 1.37 -2.45
CA LYS A 78 -13.95 0.45 -3.08
C LYS A 78 -13.37 -0.33 -4.27
N LYS A 79 -12.32 0.18 -4.93
CA LYS A 79 -11.63 -0.48 -6.05
C LYS A 79 -10.65 -1.56 -5.62
N ILE A 80 -10.27 -1.65 -4.34
CA ILE A 80 -9.34 -2.67 -3.83
C ILE A 80 -9.86 -4.09 -4.08
N GLY A 81 -11.19 -4.28 -4.07
CA GLY A 81 -11.84 -5.55 -4.37
C GLY A 81 -11.98 -5.87 -5.86
N ASP A 82 -11.64 -4.95 -6.77
CA ASP A 82 -11.73 -5.16 -8.22
C ASP A 82 -10.43 -5.75 -8.75
N PRO A 83 -10.44 -6.89 -9.46
CA PRO A 83 -9.24 -7.43 -10.13
C PRO A 83 -8.56 -6.42 -11.08
N LYS A 84 -9.31 -5.51 -11.70
CA LYS A 84 -8.77 -4.49 -12.63
C LYS A 84 -7.84 -3.49 -11.93
N PHE A 85 -8.09 -3.21 -10.66
CA PHE A 85 -7.24 -2.36 -9.83
C PHE A 85 -5.83 -2.96 -9.69
N TRP A 86 -5.75 -4.27 -9.45
CA TRP A 86 -4.49 -4.99 -9.31
C TRP A 86 -3.73 -5.13 -10.63
N MET A 87 -4.46 -5.23 -11.75
CA MET A 87 -3.89 -5.27 -13.10
C MET A 87 -3.31 -3.93 -13.56
N GLY A 88 -3.47 -2.83 -12.80
CA GLY A 88 -2.96 -1.51 -13.19
C GLY A 88 -3.65 -0.92 -14.43
N LYS A 89 -4.80 -1.48 -14.83
CA LYS A 89 -5.59 -0.99 -15.98
C LYS A 89 -6.36 0.29 -15.64
N ASP A 90 -6.64 0.49 -14.36
CA ASP A 90 -7.03 1.80 -13.85
C ASP A 90 -5.77 2.64 -13.74
N LYS A 91 -5.72 3.75 -14.50
CA LYS A 91 -4.67 4.78 -14.44
C LYS A 91 -4.34 5.03 -12.98
N THR A 92 -3.24 4.44 -12.54
CA THR A 92 -2.94 4.27 -11.12
C THR A 92 -2.55 5.64 -10.60
N PHE A 93 -3.55 6.33 -10.07
CA PHE A 93 -3.47 7.58 -9.31
C PHE A 93 -2.64 8.67 -10.01
N LYS A 94 -3.31 9.54 -10.78
CA LYS A 94 -2.76 10.88 -11.06
C LYS A 94 -2.56 11.56 -9.70
N ILE A 95 -1.30 11.71 -9.31
CA ILE A 95 -0.85 12.62 -8.25
C ILE A 95 -1.10 14.05 -8.75
#